data_AF-A0A0A0BAJ6-F1
#
_entry.id   AF-A0A0A0BAJ6-F1
#
_cell.length_a   1.000
_cell.length_b   1.000
_cell.length_c   1.000
_cell.angle_alpha   90.00
_cell.angle_beta   90.00
_cell.angle_gamma   90.00
#
_symmetry.space_group_name_H-M   'P 1'
#
loop_
_entity.id
_entity.type
_entity.pdbx_description
1 polymer ?
#
loop_
_entity_poly.entity_id
_entity_poly.type
_entity_poly.pdbx_seq_one_letter_code
_entity_poly.pdbx_strand_id
1 'polypeptide(L)'
;MAVCGLLVVLGAGLSVAQAAGVPLRAGSLTAFVAADRCTTTPLAVRPGAVDNGTSQEVVLTGLPPACLGRPFALRVHGVQAALAATDTTGTLPSSGTTATVRVPAYEVRAASGVALTVSTWGLRTAWSASSPGVACRVPADPAATCTATLLPGGSADWAGNYQRRFEVTTPSRTPVTWELTFDLSDGAQFPFVASAFSDVQGGLVLVSTSGCAATPRTVTVRGTTAWGSYGTVHAGRSDRLEVSGQTRGTGSLLTCP
;
A
#
# COMPACT_ATOMS: atom_id res chain seq x y z
N MET A 1 10.86 85.24 -56.98
CA MET A 1 10.71 84.99 -55.52
C MET A 1 11.00 83.51 -55.30
N ALA A 2 12.27 83.13 -55.11
CA ALA A 2 12.97 82.98 -53.81
C ALA A 2 12.40 81.77 -53.02
N VAL A 3 12.97 80.56 -53.10
CA VAL A 3 14.23 80.01 -52.51
C VAL A 3 14.15 79.77 -50.98
N CYS A 4 14.62 78.57 -50.56
CA CYS A 4 14.92 78.07 -49.20
C CYS A 4 13.71 77.69 -48.31
N GLY A 5 13.59 76.50 -47.71
CA GLY A 5 14.54 75.43 -47.41
C GLY A 5 14.68 75.25 -45.90
N LEU A 6 14.42 74.05 -45.34
CA LEU A 6 15.23 73.45 -44.27
C LEU A 6 14.76 72.00 -43.97
N LEU A 7 15.61 71.04 -44.37
CA LEU A 7 15.67 69.71 -43.79
C LEU A 7 16.33 69.81 -42.41
N VAL A 8 15.72 69.22 -41.37
CA VAL A 8 16.44 68.86 -40.13
C VAL A 8 16.22 67.37 -39.90
N VAL A 9 17.28 66.61 -40.21
CA VAL A 9 17.41 65.18 -39.94
C VAL A 9 17.77 65.02 -38.47
N LEU A 10 16.82 64.56 -37.64
CA LEU A 10 17.14 64.01 -36.32
C LEU A 10 17.56 62.55 -36.49
N GLY A 11 18.87 62.33 -36.61
CA GLY A 11 19.47 61.01 -36.48
C GLY A 11 19.43 60.56 -35.02
N ALA A 12 18.40 59.79 -34.66
CA ALA A 12 18.40 59.04 -33.41
C ALA A 12 19.44 57.91 -33.53
N GLY A 13 20.57 58.08 -32.85
CA GLY A 13 21.60 57.06 -32.72
C GLY A 13 21.06 55.85 -31.97
N LEU A 14 20.77 54.78 -32.70
CA LEU A 14 20.54 53.45 -32.15
C LEU A 14 21.90 52.84 -31.77
N SER A 15 22.32 53.07 -30.52
CA SER A 15 23.41 52.31 -29.91
C SER A 15 22.90 50.90 -29.59
N VAL A 16 23.24 49.94 -30.44
CA VAL A 16 23.13 48.51 -30.12
C VAL A 16 24.10 48.19 -28.99
N ALA A 17 23.59 48.11 -27.76
CA ALA A 17 24.32 47.58 -26.62
C ALA A 17 24.61 46.09 -26.87
N GLN A 18 25.78 45.77 -27.40
CA GLN A 18 26.27 44.41 -27.43
C GLN A 18 26.61 44.00 -26.00
N ALA A 19 25.67 43.31 -25.35
CA ALA A 19 25.93 42.62 -24.10
C ALA A 19 27.03 41.58 -24.36
N ALA A 20 28.21 41.90 -23.86
CA ALA A 20 29.44 41.14 -24.00
C ALA A 20 29.23 39.66 -23.66
N GLY A 21 29.82 38.80 -24.48
CA GLY A 21 29.84 37.35 -24.27
C GLY A 21 30.34 37.03 -22.87
N VAL A 22 29.44 36.46 -22.06
CA VAL A 22 29.81 35.83 -20.79
C VAL A 22 30.71 34.65 -21.15
N PRO A 23 31.99 34.63 -20.71
CA PRO A 23 32.85 33.48 -20.94
C PRO A 23 32.26 32.30 -20.16
N LEU A 24 31.60 31.39 -20.88
CA LEU A 24 31.23 30.10 -20.34
C LEU A 24 32.53 29.34 -20.10
N ARG A 25 33.02 29.37 -18.85
CA ARG A 25 34.00 28.37 -18.42
C ARG A 25 33.29 27.03 -18.55
N ALA A 26 33.81 26.16 -19.41
CA ALA A 26 33.45 24.75 -19.38
C ALA A 26 33.84 24.22 -18.01
N GLY A 27 32.91 24.26 -17.05
CA GLY A 27 33.04 23.52 -15.82
C GLY A 27 33.18 22.06 -16.21
N SER A 28 34.25 21.39 -15.75
CA SER A 28 34.36 19.96 -15.95
C SER A 28 33.15 19.32 -15.28
N LEU A 29 32.19 18.86 -16.08
CA LEU A 29 31.18 17.94 -15.59
C LEU A 29 31.96 16.70 -15.20
N THR A 30 32.19 16.53 -13.90
CA THR A 30 32.66 15.26 -13.36
C THR A 30 31.72 14.20 -13.90
N ALA A 31 32.27 13.18 -14.54
CA ALA A 31 31.48 12.11 -15.13
C ALA A 31 30.55 11.55 -14.04
N PHE A 32 29.25 11.77 -14.20
CA PHE A 32 28.25 11.20 -13.31
C PHE A 32 28.21 9.71 -13.62
N VAL A 33 28.88 8.92 -12.78
CA VAL A 33 28.66 7.48 -12.80
C VAL A 33 27.29 7.25 -12.18
N ALA A 34 26.28 7.08 -13.05
CA ALA A 34 24.99 6.61 -12.61
C ALA A 34 25.19 5.20 -12.05
N ALA A 35 25.16 5.06 -10.73
CA ALA A 35 25.18 3.74 -10.11
C ALA A 35 23.95 2.96 -10.60
N ASP A 36 24.10 1.69 -10.93
CA ASP A 36 22.96 0.87 -11.33
C ASP A 36 21.96 0.71 -10.19
N ARG A 37 20.68 0.57 -10.55
CA ARG A 37 19.64 0.23 -9.58
C ARG A 37 19.95 -1.15 -9.00
N CYS A 38 19.82 -1.28 -7.69
CA CYS A 38 20.06 -2.57 -7.06
C CYS A 38 18.97 -3.63 -7.37
N THR A 39 17.81 -3.21 -7.88
CA THR A 39 16.77 -4.09 -8.42
C THR A 39 15.82 -3.36 -9.37
N THR A 40 15.22 -4.11 -10.30
CA THR A 40 14.11 -3.65 -11.17
C THR A 40 12.78 -4.31 -10.80
N THR A 41 12.82 -5.42 -10.06
CA THR A 41 11.65 -6.13 -9.53
C THR A 41 11.09 -5.39 -8.32
N PRO A 42 9.76 -5.23 -8.19
CA PRO A 42 9.16 -4.66 -6.99
C PRO A 42 9.57 -5.42 -5.72
N LEU A 43 10.01 -4.69 -4.70
CA LEU A 43 10.38 -5.26 -3.41
C LEU A 43 9.12 -5.47 -2.57
N ALA A 44 8.93 -6.66 -2.02
CA ALA A 44 7.79 -6.94 -1.16
C ALA A 44 7.98 -6.28 0.21
N VAL A 45 6.99 -5.50 0.63
CA VAL A 45 7.02 -4.75 1.88
C VAL A 45 5.75 -5.03 2.67
N ARG A 46 5.89 -5.16 3.99
CA ARG A 46 4.74 -5.33 4.91
C ARG A 46 4.98 -4.61 6.24
N PRO A 47 3.93 -4.36 7.03
CA PRO A 47 4.11 -4.01 8.44
C PRO A 47 4.93 -5.06 9.19
N GLY A 48 5.69 -4.62 10.20
CA GLY A 48 6.32 -5.53 11.16
C GLY A 48 5.34 -5.95 12.25
N ALA A 49 5.84 -6.11 13.48
CA ALA A 49 4.95 -6.43 14.61
C ALA A 49 3.87 -5.34 14.76
N VAL A 50 2.64 -5.78 15.03
CA VAL A 50 1.46 -4.90 15.20
C VAL A 50 0.94 -5.06 16.63
N ASP A 51 0.77 -3.94 17.31
CA ASP A 51 0.16 -3.85 18.64
C ASP A 51 -0.97 -2.81 18.61
N ASN A 52 -2.17 -3.23 18.99
CA ASN A 52 -3.39 -2.41 18.94
C ASN A 52 -3.58 -1.63 17.62
N GLY A 53 -3.32 -2.26 16.47
CA GLY A 53 -3.49 -1.62 15.16
C GLY A 53 -2.37 -0.69 14.72
N THR A 54 -1.38 -0.51 15.57
CA THR A 54 -0.21 0.31 15.27
C THR A 54 1.01 -0.56 15.04
N SER A 55 1.89 -0.13 14.14
CA SER A 55 3.20 -0.73 13.97
C SER A 55 4.27 0.36 14.02
N GLN A 56 5.45 -0.01 14.49
CA GLN A 56 6.65 0.82 14.47
C GLN A 56 7.72 0.23 13.54
N GLU A 57 7.32 -0.73 12.72
CA GLU A 57 8.23 -1.51 11.91
C GLU A 57 7.70 -1.69 10.49
N VAL A 58 8.61 -1.72 9.55
CA VAL A 58 8.36 -2.11 8.16
C VAL A 58 9.34 -3.22 7.80
N VAL A 59 8.82 -4.33 7.30
CA VAL A 59 9.62 -5.49 6.91
C VAL A 59 9.72 -5.52 5.39
N LEU A 60 10.95 -5.42 4.91
CA LEU A 60 11.35 -5.60 3.52
C LEU A 60 11.71 -7.07 3.30
N THR A 61 11.19 -7.71 2.26
CA THR A 61 11.48 -9.11 1.92
C THR A 61 11.87 -9.26 0.46
N GLY A 62 12.73 -10.25 0.18
CA GLY A 62 13.26 -10.48 -1.17
C GLY A 62 14.34 -9.48 -1.58
N LEU A 63 15.14 -8.98 -0.62
CA LEU A 63 16.26 -8.09 -0.92
C LEU A 63 17.32 -8.83 -1.76
N PRO A 64 17.64 -8.35 -2.97
CA PRO A 64 18.69 -8.96 -3.77
C PRO A 64 20.07 -8.55 -3.24
N PRO A 65 21.12 -9.37 -3.49
CA PRO A 65 22.48 -9.10 -2.99
C PRO A 65 23.01 -7.71 -3.35
N ALA A 66 22.64 -7.19 -4.53
CA ALA A 66 23.06 -5.87 -4.98
C ALA A 66 22.53 -4.72 -4.09
N CYS A 67 21.46 -4.92 -3.31
CA CYS A 67 20.91 -3.90 -2.41
C CYS A 67 21.53 -3.95 -1.00
N LEU A 68 22.21 -5.03 -0.63
CA LEU A 68 22.70 -5.26 0.74
C LEU A 68 23.83 -4.28 1.11
N GLY A 69 23.88 -3.87 2.38
CA GLY A 69 24.88 -2.94 2.90
C GLY A 69 24.76 -1.50 2.37
N ARG A 70 23.74 -1.18 1.57
CA ARG A 70 23.54 0.17 1.03
C ARG A 70 22.71 1.05 1.96
N PRO A 71 22.96 2.37 1.98
CA PRO A 71 22.10 3.29 2.72
C PRO A 71 20.70 3.33 2.11
N PHE A 72 19.68 3.59 2.91
CA PHE A 72 18.30 3.74 2.48
C PHE A 72 17.62 4.96 3.11
N ALA A 73 16.55 5.44 2.47
CA ALA A 73 15.53 6.29 3.07
C ALA A 73 14.15 5.68 2.80
N LEU A 74 13.32 5.59 3.84
CA LEU A 74 12.00 4.99 3.80
C LEU A 74 10.96 5.93 4.41
N ARG A 75 9.82 6.07 3.74
CA ARG A 75 8.64 6.79 4.24
C ARG A 75 7.39 5.95 4.08
N VAL A 76 6.59 5.85 5.13
CA VAL A 76 5.26 5.21 5.08
C VAL A 76 4.24 6.23 4.58
N HIS A 77 3.40 5.81 3.63
CA HIS A 77 2.36 6.63 3.04
C HIS A 77 0.98 6.03 3.30
N GLY A 78 0.03 6.91 3.57
CA GLY A 78 -1.38 6.60 3.48
C GLY A 78 -1.96 7.00 2.12
N VAL A 79 -3.27 6.88 1.97
CA VAL A 79 -3.96 7.12 0.69
C VAL A 79 -3.80 8.57 0.22
N GLN A 80 -3.77 9.54 1.14
CA GLN A 80 -3.77 10.98 0.83
C GLN A 80 -2.42 11.66 1.05
N ALA A 81 -1.62 11.18 2.00
CA ALA A 81 -0.38 11.84 2.40
C ALA A 81 0.60 10.85 3.04
N ALA A 82 1.83 11.31 3.26
CA ALA A 82 2.78 10.61 4.11
C ALA A 82 2.24 10.51 5.56
N LEU A 83 2.42 9.35 6.20
CA LEU A 83 2.05 9.16 7.60
C LEU A 83 3.11 9.71 8.57
N ALA A 84 4.33 9.95 8.06
CA ALA A 84 5.43 10.57 8.80
C ALA A 84 5.98 11.79 8.03
N ALA A 85 6.41 12.82 8.77
CA ALA A 85 6.95 14.04 8.19
C ALA A 85 8.39 13.87 7.64
N THR A 86 9.15 12.95 8.23
CA THR A 86 10.56 12.71 7.90
C THR A 86 10.79 11.29 7.39
N ASP A 87 11.82 11.13 6.57
CA ASP A 87 12.27 9.81 6.13
C ASP A 87 12.99 9.11 7.27
N THR A 88 12.70 7.82 7.44
CA THR A 88 13.55 6.93 8.22
C THR A 88 14.76 6.56 7.37
N THR A 89 15.95 6.84 7.86
CA THR A 89 17.21 6.53 7.16
C THR A 89 18.02 5.48 7.89
N GLY A 90 18.85 4.76 7.16
CA GLY A 90 19.74 3.75 7.74
C GLY A 90 20.54 3.03 6.68
N THR A 91 21.08 1.87 7.03
CA THR A 91 21.80 0.98 6.10
C THR A 91 21.12 -0.38 6.10
N LEU A 92 20.87 -0.93 4.90
CA LEU A 92 20.33 -2.27 4.76
C LEU A 92 21.32 -3.30 5.32
N PRO A 93 20.85 -4.46 5.83
CA PRO A 93 21.72 -5.53 6.29
C PRO A 93 22.77 -5.91 5.24
N SER A 94 23.97 -6.28 5.68
CA SER A 94 25.05 -6.72 4.79
C SER A 94 24.86 -8.14 4.24
N SER A 95 23.91 -8.90 4.79
CA SER A 95 23.58 -10.27 4.39
C SER A 95 22.09 -10.57 4.61
N GLY A 96 21.58 -11.64 4.00
CA GLY A 96 20.20 -12.09 4.11
C GLY A 96 19.28 -11.53 3.02
N THR A 97 18.00 -11.89 3.09
CA THR A 97 16.95 -11.48 2.11
C THR A 97 15.86 -10.62 2.73
N THR A 98 15.96 -10.32 4.02
CA THR A 98 14.93 -9.64 4.82
C THR A 98 15.57 -8.54 5.65
N ALA A 99 14.91 -7.38 5.75
CA ALA A 99 15.30 -6.31 6.64
C ALA A 99 14.09 -5.77 7.40
N THR A 100 14.24 -5.56 8.70
CA THR A 100 13.24 -4.88 9.53
C THR A 100 13.71 -3.46 9.78
N VAL A 101 12.92 -2.48 9.37
CA VAL A 101 13.21 -1.05 9.49
C VAL A 101 12.28 -0.48 10.56
N ARG A 102 12.86 0.10 11.62
CA ARG A 102 12.08 0.82 12.64
C ARG A 102 11.70 2.20 12.12
N VAL A 103 10.42 2.50 12.11
CA VAL A 103 9.82 3.77 11.63
C VAL A 103 9.03 4.43 12.76
N PRO A 104 8.65 5.72 12.65
CA PRO A 104 7.65 6.30 13.52
C PRO A 104 6.37 5.46 13.55
N ALA A 105 5.72 5.39 14.72
CA ALA A 105 4.48 4.63 14.87
C ALA A 105 3.44 5.09 13.84
N TYR A 106 2.82 4.12 13.17
CA TYR A 106 1.76 4.37 12.19
C TYR A 106 0.63 3.37 12.37
N GLU A 107 -0.58 3.82 12.03
CA GLU A 107 -1.74 2.96 12.01
C GLU A 107 -1.71 2.08 10.75
N VAL A 108 -1.72 0.76 10.93
CA VAL A 108 -1.53 -0.19 9.81
C VAL A 108 -2.63 -0.03 8.76
N ARG A 109 -3.88 0.20 9.18
CA ARG A 109 -5.03 0.41 8.27
C ARG A 109 -4.96 1.73 7.49
N ALA A 110 -4.23 2.73 7.99
CA ALA A 110 -4.05 4.00 7.30
C ALA A 110 -2.94 3.92 6.25
N ALA A 111 -2.04 2.93 6.33
CA ALA A 111 -0.94 2.76 5.40
C ALA A 111 -1.37 2.09 4.09
N SER A 112 -1.07 2.74 2.96
CA SER A 112 -1.32 2.25 1.61
C SER A 112 -0.04 1.82 0.89
N GLY A 113 1.13 2.21 1.40
CA GLY A 113 2.42 1.82 0.82
C GLY A 113 3.62 2.48 1.49
N VAL A 114 4.79 2.23 0.89
CA VAL A 114 6.04 2.90 1.29
C VAL A 114 6.76 3.45 0.08
N ALA A 115 7.34 4.63 0.23
CA ALA A 115 8.37 5.13 -0.66
C ALA A 115 9.72 4.68 -0.09
N LEU A 116 10.52 3.99 -0.91
CA LEU A 116 11.83 3.49 -0.53
C LEU A 116 12.86 3.96 -1.55
N THR A 117 13.92 4.59 -1.08
CA THR A 117 15.14 4.82 -1.86
C THR A 117 16.27 3.99 -1.26
N VAL A 118 17.11 3.42 -2.13
CA VAL A 118 18.34 2.74 -1.74
C VAL A 118 19.49 3.39 -2.49
N SER A 119 20.50 3.84 -1.75
CA SER A 119 21.49 4.82 -2.19
C SER A 119 20.82 6.11 -2.65
N THR A 120 20.63 6.29 -3.96
CA THR A 120 20.01 7.48 -4.56
C THR A 120 18.84 7.12 -5.49
N TRP A 121 18.46 5.84 -5.56
CA TRP A 121 17.43 5.36 -6.48
C TRP A 121 16.15 4.99 -5.74
N GLY A 122 15.02 5.51 -6.22
CA GLY A 122 13.70 5.02 -5.84
C GLY A 122 13.48 3.59 -6.32
N LEU A 123 13.06 2.72 -5.40
CA LEU A 123 12.66 1.35 -5.71
C LEU A 123 11.15 1.25 -5.77
N ARG A 124 10.66 0.37 -6.67
CA ARG A 124 9.25 -0.02 -6.66
C ARG A 124 9.01 -0.96 -5.49
N THR A 125 7.93 -0.74 -4.76
CA THR A 125 7.54 -1.55 -3.61
C THR A 125 6.16 -2.15 -3.85
N ALA A 126 5.97 -3.37 -3.36
CA ALA A 126 4.69 -4.04 -3.33
C ALA A 126 4.27 -4.13 -1.85
N TRP A 127 3.42 -3.20 -1.42
CA TRP A 127 2.91 -3.18 -0.06
C TRP A 127 1.86 -4.26 0.13
N SER A 128 2.09 -5.10 1.13
CA SER A 128 1.16 -6.13 1.58
C SER A 128 1.00 -5.96 3.08
N ALA A 129 -0.04 -5.25 3.50
CA ALA A 129 -0.52 -5.42 4.86
C ALA A 129 -1.26 -6.76 4.86
N SER A 130 -0.66 -7.82 5.39
CA SER A 130 -1.46 -8.97 5.83
C SER A 130 -2.53 -8.39 6.74
N SER A 131 -3.81 -8.57 6.40
CA SER A 131 -4.90 -8.05 7.21
C SER A 131 -4.90 -8.77 8.55
N PRO A 132 -4.47 -8.11 9.64
CA PRO A 132 -4.51 -8.73 10.96
C PRO A 132 -5.94 -9.19 11.25
N GLY A 133 -6.12 -10.26 12.00
CA GLY A 133 -7.45 -10.82 12.24
C GLY A 133 -8.15 -11.36 10.98
N VAL A 134 -7.47 -11.55 9.84
CA VAL A 134 -8.06 -12.25 8.67
C VAL A 134 -7.14 -13.37 8.23
N ALA A 135 -7.56 -14.60 8.47
CA ALA A 135 -6.88 -15.79 7.98
C ALA A 135 -7.54 -16.27 6.68
N CYS A 136 -6.73 -16.75 5.73
CA CYS A 136 -7.20 -17.39 4.51
C CYS A 136 -6.71 -18.84 4.47
N ARG A 137 -7.58 -19.77 4.09
CA ARG A 137 -7.22 -21.18 3.84
C ARG A 137 -7.87 -21.72 2.58
N VAL A 138 -7.32 -22.81 2.07
CA VAL A 138 -7.89 -23.62 0.99
C VAL A 138 -8.40 -24.94 1.60
N PRO A 139 -9.72 -25.10 1.86
CA PRO A 139 -10.22 -26.23 2.64
C PRO A 139 -9.97 -27.60 2.02
N ALA A 140 -10.01 -27.68 0.70
CA ALA A 140 -9.81 -28.92 -0.05
C ALA A 140 -8.33 -29.33 -0.19
N ASP A 141 -7.40 -28.41 0.06
CA ASP A 141 -5.97 -28.64 -0.03
C ASP A 141 -5.22 -27.79 1.00
N PRO A 142 -4.94 -28.35 2.20
CA PRO A 142 -4.22 -27.64 3.26
C PRO A 142 -2.79 -27.22 2.89
N ALA A 143 -2.19 -27.80 1.84
CA ALA A 143 -0.88 -27.39 1.36
C ALA A 143 -0.95 -26.16 0.44
N ALA A 144 -2.11 -25.91 -0.17
CA ALA A 144 -2.34 -24.71 -0.96
C ALA A 144 -2.53 -23.49 -0.05
N THR A 145 -1.93 -22.38 -0.45
CA THR A 145 -2.03 -21.11 0.28
C THR A 145 -2.98 -20.16 -0.43
N CYS A 146 -3.63 -19.32 0.36
CA CYS A 146 -4.31 -18.14 -0.13
C CYS A 146 -4.07 -16.99 0.83
N THR A 147 -4.32 -15.77 0.37
CA THR A 147 -4.13 -14.55 1.15
C THR A 147 -5.33 -13.64 0.96
N ALA A 148 -5.81 -13.06 2.07
CA ALA A 148 -6.72 -11.93 2.04
C ALA A 148 -5.95 -10.65 2.35
N THR A 149 -6.13 -9.63 1.53
CA THR A 149 -5.48 -8.34 1.69
C THR A 149 -6.53 -7.24 1.66
N LEU A 150 -6.51 -6.38 2.67
CA LEU A 150 -7.33 -5.18 2.70
C LEU A 150 -6.93 -4.26 1.54
N LEU A 151 -7.90 -3.90 0.69
CA LEU A 151 -7.65 -3.05 -0.46
C LEU A 151 -7.30 -1.62 -0.01
N PRO A 152 -6.42 -0.90 -0.74
CA PRO A 152 -6.19 0.53 -0.52
C PRO A 152 -7.49 1.33 -0.62
N GLY A 153 -7.77 2.19 0.37
CA GLY A 153 -9.06 2.88 0.47
C GLY A 153 -10.26 1.94 0.70
N GLY A 154 -10.00 0.67 1.00
CA GLY A 154 -10.97 -0.38 1.26
C GLY A 154 -11.59 -0.33 2.65
N SER A 155 -11.21 0.64 3.48
CA SER A 155 -11.75 0.84 4.83
C SER A 155 -12.56 2.12 4.89
N ALA A 156 -13.73 2.04 5.51
CA ALA A 156 -14.53 3.19 5.91
C ALA A 156 -15.12 2.93 7.29
N ASP A 157 -15.03 3.92 8.17
CA ASP A 157 -15.50 3.86 9.55
C ASP A 157 -16.41 5.07 9.82
N TRP A 158 -17.56 4.83 10.45
CA TRP A 158 -18.47 5.90 10.89
C TRP A 158 -19.21 5.46 12.16
N ALA A 159 -20.03 6.34 12.73
CA ALA A 159 -20.65 6.10 14.04
C ALA A 159 -21.38 4.74 14.08
N GLY A 160 -20.85 3.83 14.90
CA GLY A 160 -21.40 2.49 15.12
C GLY A 160 -21.27 1.51 13.95
N ASN A 161 -20.49 1.83 12.91
CA ASN A 161 -20.39 1.03 11.69
C ASN A 161 -18.95 1.03 11.13
N TYR A 162 -18.58 -0.05 10.46
CA TYR A 162 -17.39 -0.10 9.62
C TYR A 162 -17.64 -0.92 8.35
N GLN A 163 -16.80 -0.69 7.34
CA GLN A 163 -16.77 -1.44 6.09
C GLN A 163 -15.33 -1.77 5.73
N ARG A 164 -15.10 -3.00 5.25
CA ARG A 164 -13.79 -3.50 4.84
C ARG A 164 -13.90 -4.23 3.51
N ARG A 165 -13.07 -3.83 2.54
CA ARG A 165 -12.94 -4.47 1.23
C ARG A 165 -11.65 -5.27 1.17
N PHE A 166 -11.77 -6.56 0.94
CA PHE A 166 -10.63 -7.46 0.82
C PHE A 166 -10.49 -7.98 -0.59
N GLU A 167 -9.25 -8.25 -0.98
CA GLU A 167 -8.92 -9.04 -2.16
C GLU A 167 -8.34 -10.38 -1.72
N VAL A 168 -8.91 -11.46 -2.24
CA VAL A 168 -8.46 -12.82 -2.01
C VAL A 168 -7.64 -13.28 -3.21
N THR A 169 -6.43 -13.78 -2.95
CA THR A 169 -5.51 -14.26 -3.99
C THR A 169 -4.89 -15.59 -3.58
N THR A 170 -4.34 -16.30 -4.56
CA THR A 170 -3.55 -17.52 -4.36
C THR A 170 -2.43 -17.58 -5.40
N PRO A 171 -1.27 -18.16 -5.07
CA PRO A 171 -0.27 -18.50 -6.08
C PRO A 171 -0.63 -19.75 -6.90
N SER A 172 -1.66 -20.51 -6.52
CA SER A 172 -2.05 -21.74 -7.21
C SER A 172 -2.49 -21.45 -8.65
N ARG A 173 -1.93 -22.16 -9.63
CA ARG A 173 -2.34 -22.04 -11.04
C ARG A 173 -3.66 -22.75 -11.35
N THR A 174 -4.09 -23.65 -10.48
CA THR A 174 -5.39 -24.31 -10.59
C THR A 174 -6.42 -23.55 -9.73
N PRO A 175 -7.68 -23.43 -10.19
CA PRO A 175 -8.74 -22.88 -9.37
C PRO A 175 -8.86 -23.62 -8.03
N VAL A 176 -8.86 -22.86 -6.93
CA VAL A 176 -9.06 -23.38 -5.57
C VAL A 176 -10.20 -22.65 -4.88
N THR A 177 -10.95 -23.36 -4.04
CA THR A 177 -11.93 -22.76 -3.14
C THR A 177 -11.25 -22.21 -1.92
N TRP A 178 -11.59 -20.98 -1.56
CA TRP A 178 -11.02 -20.28 -0.42
C TRP A 178 -12.03 -20.16 0.71
N GLU A 179 -11.53 -20.08 1.94
CA GLU A 179 -12.27 -19.70 3.14
C GLU A 179 -11.51 -18.60 3.88
N LEU A 180 -12.24 -17.59 4.34
CA LEU A 180 -11.71 -16.55 5.20
C LEU A 180 -12.29 -16.69 6.60
N THR A 181 -11.43 -16.58 7.61
CA THR A 181 -11.83 -16.42 9.01
C THR A 181 -11.47 -15.01 9.45
N PHE A 182 -12.49 -14.23 9.77
CA PHE A 182 -12.36 -12.90 10.39
C PHE A 182 -12.39 -13.06 11.90
N ASP A 183 -11.39 -12.54 12.61
CA ASP A 183 -11.41 -12.29 14.04
C ASP A 183 -11.90 -10.85 14.28
N LEU A 184 -13.19 -10.72 14.58
CA LEU A 184 -13.82 -9.42 14.84
C LEU A 184 -13.34 -8.76 16.14
N SER A 185 -12.60 -9.50 16.97
CA SER A 185 -11.94 -8.97 18.17
C SER A 185 -10.58 -8.36 17.88
N ASP A 186 -10.05 -8.51 16.67
CA ASP A 186 -8.80 -7.89 16.25
C ASP A 186 -8.97 -6.37 16.11
N GLY A 187 -8.48 -5.62 17.10
CA GLY A 187 -8.53 -4.16 17.14
C GLY A 187 -7.68 -3.46 16.08
N ALA A 188 -6.78 -4.20 15.41
CA ALA A 188 -5.96 -3.66 14.33
C ALA A 188 -6.75 -3.53 13.02
N GLN A 189 -7.59 -4.51 12.75
CA GLN A 189 -8.38 -4.59 11.53
C GLN A 189 -9.81 -4.05 11.72
N PHE A 190 -10.40 -4.29 12.89
CA PHE A 190 -11.78 -3.94 13.21
C PHE A 190 -11.82 -2.91 14.35
N PRO A 191 -12.51 -1.76 14.18
CA PRO A 191 -12.49 -0.68 15.15
C PRO A 191 -13.29 -1.01 16.42
N PHE A 192 -14.16 -2.01 16.35
CA PHE A 192 -14.93 -2.55 17.47
C PHE A 192 -15.41 -3.97 17.14
N VAL A 193 -15.75 -4.72 18.18
CA VAL A 193 -16.34 -6.06 18.02
C VAL A 193 -17.80 -5.94 17.56
N ALA A 194 -18.06 -6.24 16.30
CA ALA A 194 -19.38 -6.05 15.69
C ALA A 194 -20.43 -7.01 16.29
N SER A 195 -21.61 -6.47 16.60
CA SER A 195 -22.79 -7.25 16.99
C SER A 195 -23.55 -7.79 15.77
N ALA A 196 -23.53 -7.05 14.66
CA ALA A 196 -24.06 -7.48 13.37
C ALA A 196 -22.93 -7.44 12.36
N PHE A 197 -22.71 -8.55 11.65
CA PHE A 197 -21.70 -8.65 10.59
C PHE A 197 -22.37 -9.12 9.31
N SER A 198 -22.09 -8.42 8.21
CA SER A 198 -22.77 -8.61 6.94
C SER A 198 -21.80 -8.66 5.79
N ASP A 199 -22.18 -9.46 4.80
CA ASP A 199 -21.70 -9.32 3.44
C ASP A 199 -22.48 -8.20 2.74
N VAL A 200 -21.78 -7.22 2.19
CA VAL A 200 -22.39 -6.06 1.51
C VAL A 200 -22.71 -6.38 0.04
N GLN A 201 -22.03 -7.35 -0.56
CA GLN A 201 -22.14 -7.67 -1.98
C GLN A 201 -23.04 -8.88 -2.27
N GLY A 202 -23.34 -9.70 -1.26
CA GLY A 202 -24.12 -10.94 -1.41
C GLY A 202 -23.31 -12.12 -1.97
N GLY A 203 -21.99 -11.99 -2.11
CA GLY A 203 -21.10 -13.01 -2.64
C GLY A 203 -20.58 -14.01 -1.61
N LEU A 204 -20.92 -13.89 -0.33
CA LEU A 204 -20.38 -14.69 0.77
C LEU A 204 -21.42 -15.62 1.39
N VAL A 205 -20.95 -16.81 1.75
CA VAL A 205 -21.73 -17.82 2.49
C VAL A 205 -21.07 -18.03 3.83
N LEU A 206 -21.87 -17.96 4.90
CA LEU A 206 -21.40 -18.29 6.24
C LEU A 206 -21.01 -19.77 6.33
N VAL A 207 -19.82 -20.05 6.84
CA VAL A 207 -19.33 -21.40 7.12
C VAL A 207 -19.47 -21.72 8.60
N SER A 208 -19.00 -20.83 9.47
CA SER A 208 -19.09 -21.00 10.93
C SER A 208 -18.89 -19.68 11.68
N THR A 209 -19.32 -19.62 12.94
CA THR A 209 -18.99 -18.53 13.86
C THR A 209 -18.61 -19.10 15.21
N SER A 210 -17.81 -18.38 15.99
CA SER A 210 -17.50 -18.75 17.40
C SER A 210 -18.62 -18.36 18.37
N GLY A 211 -19.68 -17.69 17.89
CA GLY A 211 -20.74 -17.13 18.72
C GLY A 211 -20.42 -15.77 19.36
N CYS A 212 -21.42 -15.20 20.01
CA CYS A 212 -21.40 -13.80 20.44
C CYS A 212 -20.59 -13.54 21.71
N ALA A 213 -20.42 -14.51 22.60
CA ALA A 213 -19.67 -14.32 23.84
C ALA A 213 -18.16 -14.64 23.71
N ALA A 214 -17.71 -15.14 22.56
CA ALA A 214 -16.35 -15.61 22.38
C ALA A 214 -15.33 -14.47 22.21
N THR A 215 -14.12 -14.72 22.72
CA THR A 215 -12.91 -13.92 22.47
C THR A 215 -11.78 -14.90 22.12
N PRO A 216 -11.27 -14.93 20.88
CA PRO A 216 -11.66 -14.08 19.75
C PRO A 216 -13.09 -14.36 19.23
N ARG A 217 -13.80 -13.33 18.77
CA ARG A 217 -15.08 -13.47 18.05
C ARG A 217 -14.81 -13.69 16.57
N THR A 218 -14.83 -14.95 16.14
CA THR A 218 -14.52 -15.30 14.75
C THR A 218 -15.75 -15.57 13.90
N VAL A 219 -15.70 -15.15 12.63
CA VAL A 219 -16.67 -15.49 11.57
C VAL A 219 -15.92 -16.07 10.39
N THR A 220 -16.24 -17.30 10.00
CA THR A 220 -15.67 -17.96 8.82
C THR A 220 -16.67 -17.94 7.67
N VAL A 221 -16.21 -17.52 6.49
CA VAL A 221 -17.00 -17.43 5.27
C VAL A 221 -16.25 -18.05 4.10
N ARG A 222 -16.98 -18.32 3.02
CA ARG A 222 -16.44 -18.62 1.69
C ARG A 222 -17.24 -17.88 0.61
N GLY A 223 -16.67 -17.77 -0.59
CA GLY A 223 -17.41 -17.27 -1.74
C GLY A 223 -18.56 -18.20 -2.16
N THR A 224 -19.65 -17.62 -2.65
CA THR A 224 -20.81 -18.34 -3.15
C THR A 224 -20.50 -19.04 -4.47
N THR A 225 -21.10 -20.21 -4.67
CA THR A 225 -21.11 -20.94 -5.95
C THR A 225 -22.40 -20.75 -6.72
N ALA A 226 -23.36 -19.99 -6.18
CA ALA A 226 -24.68 -19.82 -6.79
C ALA A 226 -24.63 -18.98 -8.07
N TRP A 227 -23.63 -18.10 -8.22
CA TRP A 227 -23.42 -17.31 -9.42
C TRP A 227 -21.95 -16.90 -9.56
N GLY A 228 -21.53 -16.69 -10.81
CA GLY A 228 -20.17 -16.27 -11.13
C GLY A 228 -19.13 -17.26 -10.61
N SER A 229 -18.01 -16.71 -10.16
CA SER A 229 -16.84 -17.48 -9.72
C SER A 229 -16.35 -17.10 -8.33
N TYR A 230 -17.20 -16.46 -7.53
CA TYR A 230 -16.84 -15.92 -6.22
C TYR A 230 -16.27 -17.00 -5.29
N GLY A 231 -16.72 -18.25 -5.42
CA GLY A 231 -16.17 -19.38 -4.67
C GLY A 231 -14.76 -19.85 -5.06
N THR A 232 -14.07 -19.27 -6.05
CA THR A 232 -12.76 -19.76 -6.51
C THR A 232 -11.76 -18.67 -6.90
N VAL A 233 -10.48 -18.88 -6.58
CA VAL A 233 -9.35 -18.03 -6.99
C VAL A 233 -8.24 -18.87 -7.66
N HIS A 234 -7.39 -18.24 -8.46
CA HIS A 234 -6.17 -18.84 -9.02
C HIS A 234 -5.14 -17.74 -9.37
N ALA A 235 -3.92 -18.12 -9.73
CA ALA A 235 -2.86 -17.21 -10.14
C ALA A 235 -3.32 -16.38 -11.34
N GLY A 236 -3.37 -15.05 -11.16
CA GLY A 236 -3.88 -14.11 -12.18
C GLY A 236 -5.36 -13.77 -12.05
N ARG A 237 -6.10 -14.42 -11.13
CA ARG A 237 -7.49 -14.09 -10.81
C ARG A 237 -7.70 -13.97 -9.30
N SER A 238 -7.96 -12.76 -8.86
CA SER A 238 -8.41 -12.47 -7.50
C SER A 238 -9.93 -12.50 -7.39
N ASP A 239 -10.42 -12.63 -6.17
CA ASP A 239 -11.80 -12.30 -5.82
C ASP A 239 -11.81 -11.09 -4.88
N ARG A 240 -12.87 -10.29 -4.93
CA ARG A 240 -13.03 -9.13 -4.06
C ARG A 240 -14.34 -9.25 -3.31
N LEU A 241 -14.24 -9.00 -2.01
CA LEU A 241 -15.38 -9.06 -1.11
C LEU A 241 -15.43 -7.82 -0.24
N GLU A 242 -16.62 -7.52 0.22
CA GLU A 242 -16.88 -6.41 1.11
C GLU A 242 -17.73 -6.86 2.29
N VAL A 243 -17.23 -6.60 3.49
CA VAL A 243 -17.92 -6.91 4.73
C VAL A 243 -18.15 -5.63 5.51
N SER A 244 -19.25 -5.58 6.25
CA SER A 244 -19.55 -4.51 7.18
C SER A 244 -19.85 -5.05 8.57
N GLY A 245 -19.49 -4.28 9.58
CA GLY A 245 -19.80 -4.57 10.97
C GLY A 245 -20.50 -3.40 11.63
N GLN A 246 -21.46 -3.71 12.51
CA GLN A 246 -22.28 -2.71 13.19
C GLN A 246 -22.35 -3.00 14.68
N THR A 247 -22.42 -1.94 15.50
CA THR A 247 -22.56 -2.07 16.96
C THR A 247 -23.96 -2.50 17.39
N ARG A 248 -24.95 -2.42 16.49
CA ARG A 248 -26.34 -2.90 16.66
C ARG A 248 -26.93 -3.32 15.31
N GLY A 249 -27.98 -4.14 15.32
CA GLY A 249 -28.77 -4.45 14.14
C GLY A 249 -28.84 -5.95 13.84
N THR A 250 -29.08 -6.29 12.59
CA THR A 250 -29.08 -7.68 12.08
C THR A 250 -28.06 -7.78 10.96
N GLY A 251 -27.25 -8.83 11.01
CA GLY A 251 -26.23 -9.09 10.00
C GLY A 251 -26.49 -10.38 9.25
N SER A 252 -26.14 -10.42 7.97
CA SER A 252 -26.33 -11.60 7.10
C SER A 252 -25.38 -12.75 7.44
N LEU A 253 -24.27 -12.48 8.13
CA LEU A 253 -23.25 -13.46 8.52
C LEU A 253 -23.21 -13.68 10.04
N LEU A 254 -23.51 -12.67 10.84
CA LEU A 254 -23.60 -12.78 12.29
C LEU A 254 -24.62 -11.77 12.82
N THR A 255 -25.44 -12.19 13.79
CA THR A 255 -26.27 -11.30 14.61
C THR A 255 -26.13 -11.69 16.07
N CYS A 256 -25.78 -10.71 16.91
CA CYS A 256 -25.64 -10.83 18.34
C CYS A 256 -26.64 -9.91 19.05
N PRO A 257 -27.19 -10.36 20.20
CA PRO A 257 -28.12 -9.56 21.00
C PRO A 257 -27.45 -8.32 21.60
#